data_AF-A0A9E2DCL4-F1
#
_entry.id   AF-A0A9E2DCL4-F1
#
_cell.length_a   1.000
_cell.length_b   1.000
_cell.length_c   1.000
_cell.angle_alpha   90.00
_cell.angle_beta   90.00
_cell.angle_gamma   90.00
#
_symmetry.space_group_name_H-M   'P 1'
#
loop_
_entity.id
_entity.type
_entity.pdbx_description
1 polymer ?
#
loop_
_entity_poly.entity_id
_entity_poly.type
_entity_poly.pdbx_seq_one_letter_code
_entity_poly.pdbx_strand_id
1 'polypeptide(L)'
;HAADASPPGNVIQGLHALSHPHNETLLWVVEGGLVAFIGLLLLAAGFLTTLFRLPWATGLVGLALTAPILIHTQTEYPLYHSGLHWITLILLLAFVDTHQSPPKAVAFPRIILPLSLAFLTPLLVIPFMVTGLQSLAVITQLEASKPRQYHRLLDVTNPAADMNRFQWHLWALRLNTALAEGNRQELTAYLAWSEKMSRGTPRSPLWVNQMIALRALGDFDAAEAKLAEARYLFGDKDDLRPFIGLDRSTRLQIQ
;
A
#
# COMPACT_ATOMS: atom_id res chain seq x y z
N HIS A 1 34.57 6.61 18.83
CA HIS A 1 34.10 7.21 17.57
C HIS A 1 33.69 6.16 16.52
N ALA A 2 32.93 5.13 16.91
CA ALA A 2 32.31 4.21 15.96
C ALA A 2 31.01 3.67 16.58
N ALA A 3 30.04 4.55 16.72
CA ALA A 3 28.65 4.23 17.01
C ALA A 3 27.86 5.05 15.99
N ASP A 4 27.32 4.36 14.99
CA ASP A 4 26.20 4.78 14.11
C ASP A 4 26.27 3.94 12.83
N ALA A 5 25.93 2.66 12.96
CA ALA A 5 25.46 1.88 11.83
C ALA A 5 24.01 1.48 12.13
N SER A 6 23.11 2.46 12.03
CA SER A 6 21.71 2.17 11.80
C SER A 6 21.64 1.26 10.57
N PRO A 7 21.12 0.02 10.65
CA PRO A 7 20.91 -0.76 9.44
C PRO A 7 20.03 0.08 8.52
N PRO A 8 20.46 0.35 7.28
CA PRO A 8 19.72 1.24 6.41
C PRO A 8 18.32 0.67 6.26
N GLY A 9 17.29 1.50 6.49
CA GLY A 9 15.88 1.15 6.26
C GLY A 9 15.58 0.64 4.83
N ASN A 10 16.59 0.61 3.97
CA ASN A 10 16.57 0.04 2.63
C ASN A 10 16.74 -1.49 2.55
N VAL A 11 17.19 -2.21 3.57
CA VAL A 11 17.39 -3.68 3.40
C VAL A 11 16.05 -4.41 3.30
N ILE A 12 15.07 -4.03 4.14
CA ILE A 12 13.71 -4.61 4.10
C ILE A 12 12.94 -4.12 2.87
N GLN A 13 13.12 -2.86 2.49
CA GLN A 13 12.51 -2.29 1.29
C GLN A 13 13.10 -2.89 0.00
N GLY A 14 14.41 -3.19 0.00
CA GLY A 14 15.09 -3.91 -1.07
C GLY A 14 14.66 -5.38 -1.19
N LEU A 15 14.37 -6.06 -0.07
CA LEU A 15 13.81 -7.42 -0.07
C LEU A 15 12.37 -7.46 -0.62
N HIS A 16 11.55 -6.44 -0.33
CA HIS A 16 10.23 -6.29 -0.93
C HIS A 16 10.31 -5.93 -2.43
N ALA A 17 11.27 -5.10 -2.85
CA ALA A 17 11.49 -4.78 -4.26
C ALA A 17 11.87 -6.01 -5.11
N LEU A 18 12.45 -7.06 -4.48
CA LEU A 18 12.80 -8.33 -5.13
C LEU A 18 11.64 -9.34 -5.21
N SER A 19 10.48 -9.04 -4.61
CA SER A 19 9.35 -9.98 -4.50
C SER A 19 8.36 -9.94 -5.67
N HIS A 20 8.53 -9.00 -6.60
CA HIS A 20 7.67 -8.89 -7.78
C HIS A 20 8.48 -8.89 -9.08
N PRO A 21 7.99 -9.56 -10.14
CA PRO A 21 8.67 -9.52 -11.42
C PRO A 21 8.70 -8.10 -11.98
N HIS A 22 9.89 -7.63 -12.35
CA HIS A 22 10.06 -6.33 -13.01
C HIS A 22 9.64 -6.35 -14.48
N ASN A 23 9.46 -7.54 -15.07
CA ASN A 23 8.95 -7.68 -16.44
C ASN A 23 7.42 -7.73 -16.44
N GLU A 24 6.81 -6.86 -17.24
CA GLU A 24 5.36 -6.77 -17.45
C GLU A 24 4.74 -8.15 -17.74
N THR A 25 5.31 -8.93 -18.66
CA THR A 25 4.74 -10.23 -19.06
C THR A 25 4.70 -11.22 -17.90
N LEU A 26 5.73 -11.24 -17.07
CA LEU A 26 5.81 -12.13 -15.91
C LEU A 26 4.85 -11.66 -14.81
N LEU A 27 4.68 -10.34 -14.65
CA LEU A 27 3.70 -9.76 -13.72
C LEU A 27 2.27 -10.21 -14.08
N TRP A 28 1.85 -10.04 -15.34
CA TRP A 28 0.52 -10.47 -15.80
C TRP A 28 0.30 -11.98 -15.66
N VAL A 29 1.34 -12.80 -15.84
CA VAL A 29 1.28 -14.25 -15.63
C VAL A 29 1.07 -14.59 -14.15
N VAL A 30 1.76 -13.89 -13.24
CA VAL A 30 1.63 -14.12 -11.80
C VAL A 30 0.26 -13.68 -11.28
N GLU A 31 -0.27 -12.54 -11.76
CA GLU A 31 -1.54 -11.99 -11.29
C GLU A 31 -2.78 -12.59 -11.98
N GLY A 32 -2.74 -12.69 -13.31
CA GLY A 32 -3.86 -13.15 -14.14
C GLY A 32 -3.72 -14.59 -14.63
N GLY A 33 -2.64 -15.28 -14.29
CA GLY A 33 -2.41 -16.67 -14.64
C GLY A 33 -2.32 -16.92 -16.14
N LEU A 34 -2.68 -18.13 -16.54
CA LEU A 34 -2.66 -18.58 -17.93
C LEU A 34 -3.59 -17.75 -18.83
N VAL A 35 -4.70 -17.22 -18.28
CA VAL A 35 -5.67 -16.43 -19.05
C VAL A 35 -5.06 -15.11 -19.52
N ALA A 36 -4.40 -14.37 -18.63
CA ALA A 36 -3.71 -13.14 -19.00
C ALA A 36 -2.56 -13.40 -19.99
N PHE A 37 -1.82 -14.49 -19.79
CA PHE A 37 -0.75 -14.88 -20.70
C PHE A 37 -1.26 -15.16 -22.12
N ILE A 38 -2.35 -15.92 -22.26
CA ILE A 38 -2.98 -16.18 -23.57
C ILE A 38 -3.44 -14.86 -24.21
N GLY A 39 -4.02 -13.94 -23.44
CA GLY A 39 -4.41 -12.63 -23.93
C GLY A 39 -3.24 -11.83 -24.52
N LEU A 40 -2.10 -11.80 -23.81
CA LEU A 40 -0.86 -11.16 -24.29
C LEU A 40 -0.32 -11.83 -25.56
N LEU A 41 -0.33 -13.17 -25.62
CA LEU A 41 0.08 -13.92 -26.81
C LEU A 41 -0.81 -13.62 -28.02
N LEU A 42 -2.12 -13.54 -27.83
CA LEU A 42 -3.06 -13.18 -28.89
C LEU A 42 -2.83 -11.75 -29.39
N LEU A 43 -2.57 -10.81 -28.48
CA LEU A 43 -2.25 -9.43 -28.83
C LEU A 43 -0.93 -9.32 -29.61
N ALA A 44 0.11 -10.02 -29.16
CA ALA A 44 1.41 -10.07 -29.84
C ALA A 44 1.29 -10.73 -31.23
N ALA A 45 0.59 -11.86 -31.32
CA ALA A 45 0.35 -12.55 -32.59
C ALA A 45 -0.46 -11.67 -33.55
N GLY A 46 -1.53 -11.02 -33.07
CA GLY A 46 -2.32 -10.08 -33.85
C GLY A 46 -1.45 -8.96 -34.41
N PHE A 47 -0.69 -8.29 -33.57
CA PHE A 47 0.20 -7.21 -33.99
C PHE A 47 1.25 -7.66 -35.02
N LEU A 48 1.91 -8.80 -34.79
CA LEU A 48 2.86 -9.37 -35.75
C LEU A 48 2.20 -9.68 -37.09
N THR A 49 0.99 -10.27 -37.08
CA THR A 49 0.27 -10.53 -38.34
C THR A 49 -0.09 -9.24 -39.09
N THR A 50 -0.44 -8.18 -38.38
CA THR A 50 -0.65 -6.86 -38.97
C THR A 50 0.64 -6.34 -39.60
N LEU A 51 1.77 -6.37 -38.89
CA LEU A 51 3.07 -5.93 -39.41
C LEU A 51 3.46 -6.67 -40.69
N PHE A 52 3.29 -8.00 -40.74
CA PHE A 52 3.63 -8.80 -41.92
C PHE A 52 2.71 -8.58 -43.13
N ARG A 53 1.52 -8.02 -42.92
CA ARG A 53 0.61 -7.63 -44.01
C ARG A 53 0.90 -6.23 -44.55
N LEU A 54 1.68 -5.42 -43.83
CA LEU A 54 2.06 -4.09 -44.29
C LEU A 54 3.24 -4.16 -45.27
N PRO A 55 3.36 -3.22 -46.23
CA PRO A 55 4.61 -2.99 -46.94
C PRO A 55 5.75 -2.82 -45.93
N TRP A 56 6.91 -3.38 -46.25
CA TRP A 56 8.08 -3.43 -45.38
C TRP A 56 8.38 -2.08 -44.68
N ALA A 57 8.42 -0.98 -45.44
CA ALA A 57 8.68 0.34 -44.90
C ALA A 57 7.61 0.79 -43.88
N THR A 58 6.34 0.55 -44.16
CA THR A 58 5.22 0.91 -43.29
C THR A 58 5.17 0.04 -42.04
N GLY A 59 5.46 -1.26 -42.18
CA GLY A 59 5.63 -2.18 -41.05
C GLY A 59 6.76 -1.75 -40.13
N LEU A 60 7.91 -1.36 -40.68
CA LEU A 60 9.02 -0.82 -39.89
C LEU A 60 8.65 0.46 -39.14
N VAL A 61 7.86 1.36 -39.74
CA VAL A 61 7.35 2.55 -39.04
C VAL A 61 6.43 2.15 -37.89
N GLY A 62 5.51 1.21 -38.09
CA GLY A 62 4.63 0.71 -37.03
C GLY A 62 5.40 0.06 -35.87
N LEU A 63 6.45 -0.69 -36.19
CA LEU A 63 7.36 -1.25 -35.19
C LEU A 63 8.16 -0.15 -34.48
N ALA A 64 8.71 0.82 -35.20
CA ALA A 64 9.49 1.92 -34.62
C ALA A 64 8.66 2.81 -33.68
N LEU A 65 7.36 2.99 -33.96
CA LEU A 65 6.45 3.75 -33.09
C LEU A 65 6.15 3.02 -31.78
N THR A 66 6.02 1.69 -31.82
CA THR A 66 5.61 0.89 -30.66
C THR A 66 6.79 0.35 -29.84
N ALA A 67 7.95 0.15 -30.48
CA ALA A 67 9.15 -0.43 -29.88
C ALA A 67 9.66 0.28 -28.62
N PRO A 68 9.69 1.62 -28.52
CA PRO A 68 10.20 2.28 -27.32
C PRO A 68 9.41 1.88 -26.06
N ILE A 69 8.08 1.83 -26.17
CA ILE A 69 7.22 1.42 -25.05
C ILE A 69 7.39 -0.08 -24.81
N LEU A 70 7.33 -0.90 -25.85
CA LEU A 70 7.46 -2.37 -25.73
C LEU A 70 8.80 -2.79 -25.13
N ILE A 71 9.90 -2.13 -25.47
CA ILE A 71 11.23 -2.43 -24.92
C ILE A 71 11.30 -1.95 -23.47
N HIS A 72 10.82 -0.73 -23.19
CA HIS A 72 10.80 -0.18 -21.85
C HIS A 72 10.03 -1.09 -20.87
N THR A 73 8.92 -1.71 -21.28
CA THR A 73 8.19 -2.68 -20.43
C THR A 73 8.94 -4.00 -20.15
N GLN A 74 9.98 -4.31 -20.92
CA GLN A 74 10.82 -5.49 -20.69
C GLN A 74 12.02 -5.18 -19.80
N THR A 75 12.52 -3.94 -19.82
CA THR A 75 13.78 -3.56 -19.16
C THR A 75 13.60 -2.74 -17.89
N GLU A 76 12.44 -2.11 -17.70
CA GLU A 76 12.16 -1.20 -16.57
C GLU A 76 10.85 -1.56 -15.87
N TYR A 77 10.34 -0.66 -15.02
CA TYR A 77 9.14 -0.88 -14.21
C TYR A 77 7.91 -1.21 -15.07
N PRO A 78 7.02 -2.11 -14.60
CA PRO A 78 5.77 -2.47 -15.25
C PRO A 78 4.89 -1.25 -15.63
N LEU A 79 4.10 -1.36 -16.72
CA LEU A 79 3.05 -0.40 -17.09
C LEU A 79 1.97 -0.26 -16.03
N TYR A 80 1.95 -1.15 -15.04
CA TYR A 80 1.18 -1.03 -13.81
C TYR A 80 1.25 0.37 -13.18
N HIS A 81 2.42 1.03 -13.24
CA HIS A 81 2.60 2.38 -12.71
C HIS A 81 2.31 3.50 -13.73
N SER A 82 2.05 3.18 -15.00
CA SER A 82 1.81 4.17 -16.03
C SER A 82 0.71 3.77 -17.01
N GLY A 83 -0.54 3.98 -16.56
CA GLY A 83 -1.72 3.82 -17.42
C GLY A 83 -1.68 4.68 -18.69
N LEU A 84 -0.94 5.79 -18.69
CA LEU A 84 -0.75 6.63 -19.87
C LEU A 84 -0.01 5.86 -20.98
N HIS A 85 1.11 5.22 -20.65
CA HIS A 85 1.87 4.43 -21.62
C HIS A 85 1.08 3.23 -22.13
N TRP A 86 0.26 2.60 -21.28
CA TRP A 86 -0.66 1.53 -21.69
C TRP A 86 -1.68 2.01 -22.74
N ILE A 87 -2.35 3.14 -22.48
CA ILE A 87 -3.30 3.73 -23.43
C ILE A 87 -2.60 4.14 -24.72
N THR A 88 -1.44 4.79 -24.63
CA THR A 88 -0.65 5.18 -25.81
C THR A 88 -0.26 3.95 -26.64
N LEU A 89 0.20 2.87 -26.02
CA LEU A 89 0.52 1.63 -26.73
C LEU A 89 -0.70 1.07 -27.47
N ILE A 90 -1.86 0.96 -26.81
CA ILE A 90 -3.10 0.48 -27.45
C ILE A 90 -3.48 1.36 -28.65
N LEU A 91 -3.39 2.69 -28.51
CA LEU A 91 -3.70 3.62 -29.59
C LEU A 91 -2.74 3.47 -30.76
N LEU A 92 -1.44 3.30 -30.50
CA LEU A 92 -0.44 3.07 -31.55
C LEU A 92 -0.66 1.74 -32.26
N LEU A 93 -0.96 0.66 -31.53
CA LEU A 93 -1.30 -0.64 -32.11
C LEU A 93 -2.53 -0.53 -33.00
N ALA A 94 -3.59 0.15 -32.54
CA ALA A 94 -4.81 0.37 -33.31
C ALA A 94 -4.56 1.24 -34.56
N PHE A 95 -3.71 2.26 -34.45
CA PHE A 95 -3.31 3.10 -35.58
C PHE A 95 -2.58 2.29 -36.66
N VAL A 96 -1.66 1.40 -36.27
CA VAL A 96 -0.95 0.51 -37.21
C VAL A 96 -1.92 -0.47 -37.89
N ASP A 97 -2.88 -1.02 -37.14
CA ASP A 97 -3.85 -1.98 -37.65
C ASP A 97 -4.83 -1.38 -38.67
N THR A 98 -5.30 -0.17 -38.39
CA THR A 98 -6.27 0.55 -39.24
C THR A 98 -5.67 1.15 -40.52
N HIS A 99 -4.35 1.13 -40.68
CA HIS A 99 -3.66 1.78 -41.80
C HIS A 99 -4.01 1.21 -43.19
N GLN A 100 -4.34 -0.09 -43.30
CA GLN A 100 -4.65 -0.71 -44.60
C GLN A 100 -5.98 -1.44 -44.67
N SER A 101 -6.53 -1.82 -43.52
CA SER A 101 -7.86 -2.41 -43.46
C SER A 101 -8.80 -1.38 -42.87
N PRO A 102 -9.64 -0.72 -43.69
CA PRO A 102 -10.72 0.07 -43.10
C PRO A 102 -11.54 -0.85 -42.19
N PRO A 103 -11.98 -0.35 -41.03
CA PRO A 103 -12.69 -1.17 -40.06
C PRO A 103 -13.90 -1.80 -40.76
N LYS A 104 -13.94 -3.12 -40.80
CA LYS A 104 -15.12 -3.84 -41.28
C LYS A 104 -16.20 -3.68 -40.23
N ALA A 105 -17.33 -3.09 -40.62
CA ALA A 105 -18.51 -3.04 -39.77
C ALA A 105 -19.01 -4.48 -39.55
N VAL A 106 -18.63 -5.08 -38.43
CA VAL A 106 -19.19 -6.34 -37.97
C VAL A 106 -20.40 -6.00 -37.11
N ALA A 107 -21.53 -6.68 -37.35
CA ALA A 107 -22.67 -6.61 -36.44
C ALA A 107 -22.22 -7.13 -35.07
N PHE A 108 -21.90 -6.23 -34.16
CA PHE A 108 -21.47 -6.59 -32.82
C PHE A 108 -22.71 -7.03 -32.03
N PRO A 109 -22.77 -8.27 -31.52
CA PRO A 109 -23.88 -8.67 -30.68
C PRO A 109 -23.96 -7.72 -29.47
N ARG A 110 -25.16 -7.44 -28.96
CA ARG A 110 -25.32 -6.70 -27.69
C ARG A 110 -24.72 -7.55 -26.56
N ILE A 111 -23.42 -7.39 -26.28
CA ILE A 111 -22.78 -8.04 -25.14
C ILE A 111 -23.09 -7.18 -23.92
N ILE A 112 -24.18 -7.51 -23.22
CA ILE A 112 -24.67 -6.76 -22.04
C ILE A 112 -23.65 -6.78 -20.91
N LEU A 113 -22.90 -7.88 -20.77
CA LEU A 113 -21.95 -8.11 -19.68
C LEU A 113 -20.81 -7.08 -19.60
N PRO A 114 -19.92 -6.91 -20.60
CA PRO A 114 -18.83 -5.93 -20.52
C PRO A 114 -19.34 -4.49 -20.41
N LEU A 115 -20.49 -4.18 -21.03
CA LEU A 115 -21.11 -2.87 -20.91
C LEU A 115 -21.60 -2.62 -19.48
N SER A 116 -22.27 -3.60 -18.86
CA SER A 116 -22.73 -3.52 -17.48
C SER A 116 -21.55 -3.39 -16.50
N LEU A 117 -20.47 -4.15 -16.71
CA LEU A 117 -19.22 -4.03 -15.93
C LEU A 117 -18.59 -2.65 -16.08
N ALA A 118 -18.52 -2.12 -17.30
CA ALA A 118 -17.95 -0.80 -17.58
C ALA A 118 -18.69 0.35 -16.86
N PHE A 119 -19.99 0.20 -16.58
CA PHE A 119 -20.75 1.16 -15.78
C PHE A 119 -20.75 0.83 -14.28
N LEU A 120 -20.81 -0.45 -13.91
CA LEU A 120 -20.85 -0.87 -12.52
C LEU A 120 -19.52 -0.60 -11.80
N THR A 121 -18.39 -0.83 -12.47
CA THR A 121 -17.06 -0.58 -11.90
C THR A 121 -16.89 0.87 -11.45
N PRO A 122 -17.06 1.92 -12.28
CA PRO A 122 -16.95 3.30 -11.81
C PRO A 122 -18.05 3.65 -10.81
N LEU A 123 -19.26 3.11 -10.95
CA LEU A 123 -20.35 3.34 -10.00
C LEU A 123 -20.01 2.86 -8.58
N LEU A 124 -19.25 1.77 -8.43
CA LEU A 124 -18.78 1.27 -7.13
C LEU A 124 -17.48 1.90 -6.67
N VAL A 125 -16.52 2.08 -7.59
CA VAL A 125 -15.18 2.57 -7.26
C VAL A 125 -15.19 4.05 -6.92
N ILE A 126 -15.93 4.89 -7.66
CA ILE A 126 -15.92 6.34 -7.43
C ILE A 126 -16.42 6.69 -6.02
N PRO A 127 -17.57 6.19 -5.52
CA PRO A 127 -18.00 6.47 -4.16
C PRO A 127 -17.00 5.98 -3.11
N PHE A 128 -16.41 4.79 -3.29
CA PHE A 128 -15.39 4.27 -2.40
C PHE A 128 -14.16 5.20 -2.35
N MET A 129 -13.68 5.66 -3.51
CA MET A 129 -12.54 6.57 -3.60
C MET A 129 -12.84 7.95 -3.01
N VAL A 130 -14.02 8.50 -3.28
CA VAL A 130 -14.44 9.81 -2.73
C VAL A 130 -14.53 9.76 -1.20
N THR A 131 -15.18 8.73 -0.66
CA THR A 131 -15.28 8.53 0.81
C THR A 131 -13.92 8.23 1.45
N GLY A 132 -13.05 7.49 0.74
CA GLY A 132 -11.67 7.25 1.16
C GLY A 132 -10.83 8.53 1.19
N LEU A 133 -10.95 9.39 0.17
CA LEU A 133 -10.27 10.69 0.10
C LEU A 133 -10.72 11.61 1.24
N GLN A 134 -12.02 11.64 1.53
CA GLN A 134 -12.57 12.37 2.67
C GLN A 134 -11.98 11.87 3.99
N SER A 135 -11.96 10.54 4.18
CA SER A 135 -11.42 9.91 5.39
C SER A 135 -9.93 10.24 5.58
N LEU A 136 -9.17 10.20 4.49
CA LEU A 136 -7.75 10.56 4.47
C LEU A 136 -7.53 12.03 4.84
N ALA A 137 -8.35 12.93 4.33
CA ALA A 137 -8.28 14.35 4.65
C ALA A 137 -8.57 14.60 6.14
N VAL A 138 -9.59 13.96 6.70
CA VAL A 138 -9.94 14.06 8.12
C VAL A 138 -8.81 13.57 9.02
N ILE A 139 -8.27 12.38 8.76
CA ILE A 139 -7.14 11.82 9.53
C ILE A 139 -5.90 12.72 9.41
N THR A 140 -5.62 13.25 8.22
CA THR A 140 -4.48 14.16 8.02
C THR A 140 -4.64 15.45 8.84
N GLN A 141 -5.85 16.00 8.92
CA GLN A 141 -6.12 17.17 9.76
C GLN A 141 -6.03 16.85 11.26
N LEU A 142 -6.46 15.67 11.68
CA LEU A 142 -6.25 15.17 13.05
C LEU A 142 -4.76 15.10 13.40
N GLU A 143 -3.94 14.58 12.50
CA GLU A 143 -2.49 14.47 12.71
C GLU A 143 -1.78 15.83 12.71
N ALA A 144 -2.26 16.78 11.89
CA ALA A 144 -1.75 18.14 11.84
C ALA A 144 -2.11 18.96 13.09
N SER A 145 -3.23 18.65 13.74
CA SER A 145 -3.67 19.36 14.94
C SER A 145 -2.77 19.10 16.16
N LYS A 146 -2.41 20.16 16.87
CA LYS A 146 -1.68 20.13 18.14
C LYS A 146 -2.44 20.96 19.19
N PRO A 147 -3.00 20.35 20.25
CA PRO A 147 -3.09 18.91 20.52
C PRO A 147 -3.98 18.18 19.51
N ARG A 148 -3.82 16.85 19.40
CA ARG A 148 -4.59 16.03 18.47
C ARG A 148 -6.07 16.06 18.78
N GLN A 149 -6.88 16.35 17.78
CA GLN A 149 -8.34 16.46 17.89
C GLN A 149 -9.03 15.12 17.59
N TYR A 150 -9.03 14.21 18.56
CA TYR A 150 -9.59 12.86 18.37
C TYR A 150 -11.09 12.80 18.06
N HIS A 151 -11.87 13.87 18.36
CA HIS A 151 -13.29 13.95 17.98
C HIS A 151 -13.50 13.80 16.47
N ARG A 152 -12.51 14.20 15.65
CA ARG A 152 -12.57 14.07 14.19
C ARG A 152 -12.59 12.63 13.71
N LEU A 153 -12.27 11.64 14.54
CA LEU A 153 -12.43 10.22 14.18
C LEU A 153 -13.89 9.87 13.91
N LEU A 154 -14.85 10.60 14.48
CA LEU A 154 -16.28 10.43 14.21
C LEU A 154 -16.68 10.92 12.81
N ASP A 155 -15.89 11.81 12.22
CA ASP A 155 -16.14 12.37 10.88
C ASP A 155 -15.60 11.46 9.77
N VAL A 156 -14.93 10.34 10.10
CA VAL A 156 -14.37 9.40 9.12
C VAL A 156 -15.49 8.56 8.50
N THR A 157 -15.76 8.79 7.20
CA THR A 157 -16.87 8.11 6.50
C THR A 157 -16.53 6.69 6.09
N ASN A 158 -15.29 6.43 5.67
CA ASN A 158 -14.82 5.14 5.16
C ASN A 158 -13.49 4.73 5.82
N PRO A 159 -13.55 4.11 7.02
CA PRO A 159 -12.37 3.58 7.69
C PRO A 159 -11.66 2.48 6.89
N ALA A 160 -12.37 1.77 6.00
CA ALA A 160 -11.78 0.68 5.23
C ALA A 160 -10.77 1.16 4.19
N ALA A 161 -10.81 2.44 3.80
CA ALA A 161 -9.84 3.02 2.88
C ALA A 161 -8.40 3.01 3.44
N ASP A 162 -8.25 3.19 4.76
CA ASP A 162 -6.97 3.04 5.48
C ASP A 162 -7.22 2.57 6.92
N MET A 163 -7.61 1.30 7.04
CA MET A 163 -8.00 0.72 8.32
C MET A 163 -6.88 0.75 9.35
N ASN A 164 -5.63 0.52 8.92
CA ASN A 164 -4.49 0.47 9.83
C ASN A 164 -4.22 1.85 10.46
N ARG A 165 -4.24 2.92 9.65
CA ARG A 165 -4.03 4.28 10.17
C ARG A 165 -5.20 4.74 11.03
N PHE A 166 -6.43 4.42 10.65
CA PHE A 166 -7.61 4.70 11.47
C PHE A 166 -7.54 3.99 12.84
N GLN A 167 -7.27 2.67 12.84
CA GLN A 167 -7.14 1.87 14.06
C GLN A 167 -6.02 2.39 14.95
N TRP A 168 -4.89 2.81 14.38
CA TRP A 168 -3.79 3.37 15.15
C TRP A 168 -4.24 4.56 16.02
N HIS A 169 -5.00 5.50 15.44
CA HIS A 169 -5.52 6.66 16.18
C HIS A 169 -6.63 6.30 17.15
N LEU A 170 -7.51 5.37 16.78
CA LEU A 170 -8.57 4.89 17.66
C LEU A 170 -8.00 4.22 18.91
N TRP A 171 -6.99 3.36 18.76
CA TRP A 171 -6.34 2.71 19.90
C TRP A 171 -5.47 3.66 20.72
N ALA A 172 -4.88 4.69 20.11
CA ALA A 172 -4.21 5.75 20.85
C ALA A 172 -5.20 6.54 21.74
N LEU A 173 -6.38 6.87 21.22
CA LEU A 173 -7.46 7.47 22.01
C LEU A 173 -7.87 6.55 23.16
N ARG A 174 -8.20 5.29 22.87
CA ARG A 174 -8.61 4.30 23.89
C ARG A 174 -7.57 4.11 24.97
N LEU A 175 -6.28 4.05 24.60
CA LEU A 175 -5.18 3.96 25.56
C LEU A 175 -5.16 5.17 26.49
N ASN A 176 -5.21 6.39 25.93
CA ASN A 176 -5.18 7.61 26.74
C ASN A 176 -6.37 7.68 27.69
N THR A 177 -7.58 7.34 27.23
CA THR A 177 -8.78 7.27 28.08
C THR A 177 -8.63 6.21 29.17
N ALA A 178 -8.16 5.01 28.82
CA ALA A 178 -7.97 3.92 29.78
C ALA A 178 -6.91 4.24 30.85
N LEU A 179 -5.86 4.96 30.47
CA LEU A 179 -4.82 5.44 31.38
C LEU A 179 -5.38 6.50 32.35
N ALA A 180 -6.18 7.45 31.84
CA ALA A 180 -6.82 8.49 32.66
C ALA A 180 -7.85 7.92 33.64
N GLU A 181 -8.65 6.94 33.21
CA GLU A 181 -9.70 6.31 34.03
C GLU A 181 -9.17 5.16 34.91
N GLY A 182 -7.93 4.72 34.70
CA GLY A 182 -7.39 3.51 35.35
C GLY A 182 -8.10 2.22 34.92
N ASN A 183 -8.68 2.19 33.72
CA ASN A 183 -9.46 1.07 33.22
C ASN A 183 -8.55 -0.10 32.80
N ARG A 184 -8.31 -1.03 33.73
CA ARG A 184 -7.44 -2.20 33.54
C ARG A 184 -7.88 -3.09 32.36
N GLN A 185 -9.18 -3.19 32.09
CA GLN A 185 -9.69 -4.03 31.00
C GLN A 185 -9.29 -3.45 29.63
N GLU A 186 -9.45 -2.15 29.45
CA GLU A 186 -9.08 -1.45 28.21
C GLU A 186 -7.56 -1.44 27.99
N LEU A 187 -6.76 -1.30 29.06
CA LEU A 187 -5.30 -1.43 28.97
C LEU A 187 -4.88 -2.84 28.52
N THR A 188 -5.54 -3.87 29.04
CA THR A 188 -5.29 -5.27 28.63
C THR A 188 -5.69 -5.50 27.17
N ALA A 189 -6.82 -4.91 26.73
CA ALA A 189 -7.27 -4.96 25.34
C ALA A 189 -6.27 -4.26 24.39
N TYR A 190 -5.71 -3.11 24.81
CA TYR A 190 -4.66 -2.42 24.06
C TYR A 190 -3.41 -3.29 23.90
N LEU A 191 -2.98 -3.97 24.97
CA LEU A 191 -1.83 -4.89 24.91
C LEU A 191 -2.07 -6.04 23.94
N ALA A 192 -3.26 -6.66 23.98
CA ALA A 192 -3.61 -7.73 23.06
C ALA A 192 -3.61 -7.26 21.59
N TRP A 193 -4.17 -6.07 21.31
CA TRP A 193 -4.17 -5.49 19.97
C TRP A 193 -2.74 -5.14 19.49
N SER A 194 -1.97 -4.46 20.33
CA SER A 194 -0.62 -4.01 19.98
C SER A 194 0.34 -5.18 19.74
N GLU A 195 0.18 -6.30 20.45
CA GLU A 195 0.97 -7.53 20.24
C GLU A 195 0.62 -8.24 18.91
N LYS A 196 -0.59 -8.05 18.40
CA LYS A 196 -0.93 -8.49 17.03
C LYS A 196 -0.32 -7.54 16.00
N MET A 197 -0.37 -6.24 16.26
CA MET A 197 0.13 -5.20 15.37
C MET A 197 1.66 -5.22 15.24
N SER A 198 2.38 -5.52 16.32
CA SER A 198 3.86 -5.55 16.38
C SER A 198 4.47 -6.53 15.38
N ARG A 199 3.78 -7.63 15.07
CA ARG A 199 4.23 -8.65 14.10
C ARG A 199 4.25 -8.14 12.66
N GLY A 200 3.30 -7.29 12.31
CA GLY A 200 3.17 -6.74 10.95
C GLY A 200 3.89 -5.41 10.78
N THR A 201 4.00 -4.59 11.83
CA THR A 201 4.54 -3.24 11.72
C THR A 201 5.31 -2.86 12.99
N PRO A 202 6.57 -3.33 13.13
CA PRO A 202 7.38 -3.05 14.30
C PRO A 202 7.79 -1.56 14.33
N ARG A 203 7.12 -0.76 15.17
CA ARG A 203 7.38 0.68 15.35
C ARG A 203 7.68 0.98 16.81
N SER A 204 8.79 1.67 17.07
CA SER A 204 9.23 2.04 18.43
C SER A 204 8.12 2.65 19.32
N PRO A 205 7.28 3.60 18.85
CA PRO A 205 6.18 4.14 19.66
C PRO A 205 5.17 3.10 20.15
N LEU A 206 5.01 1.97 19.46
CA LEU A 206 4.13 0.89 19.88
C LEU A 206 4.67 0.19 21.14
N TRP A 207 5.98 -0.08 21.20
CA TRP A 207 6.63 -0.65 22.38
C TRP A 207 6.62 0.34 23.55
N VAL A 208 6.83 1.63 23.28
CA VAL A 208 6.68 2.69 24.29
C VAL A 208 5.31 2.63 24.93
N ASN A 209 4.24 2.60 24.12
CA ASN A 209 2.88 2.53 24.63
C ASN A 209 2.57 1.21 25.36
N GLN A 210 3.13 0.08 24.91
CA GLN A 210 3.03 -1.20 25.63
C GLN A 210 3.67 -1.12 27.02
N MET A 211 4.88 -0.55 27.13
CA MET A 211 5.55 -0.35 28.43
C MET A 211 4.73 0.55 29.35
N ILE A 212 4.15 1.64 28.82
CA ILE A 212 3.27 2.54 29.58
C ILE A 212 2.05 1.78 30.10
N ALA A 213 1.37 1.02 29.23
CA ALA A 213 0.19 0.24 29.61
C ALA A 213 0.50 -0.84 30.66
N LEU A 214 1.63 -1.55 30.53
CA LEU A 214 2.08 -2.57 31.49
C LEU A 214 2.38 -1.96 32.86
N ARG A 215 3.11 -0.83 32.90
CA ARG A 215 3.38 -0.11 34.15
C ARG A 215 2.10 0.42 34.80
N ALA A 216 1.12 0.88 34.02
CA ALA A 216 -0.19 1.30 34.52
C ALA A 216 -1.00 0.13 35.10
N LEU A 217 -0.85 -1.08 34.56
CA LEU A 217 -1.42 -2.31 35.13
C LEU A 217 -0.67 -2.78 36.39
N GLY A 218 0.52 -2.26 36.65
CA GLY A 218 1.42 -2.66 37.74
C GLY A 218 2.32 -3.84 37.41
N ASP A 219 2.38 -4.25 36.14
CA ASP A 219 3.25 -5.34 35.66
C ASP A 219 4.60 -4.78 35.21
N PHE A 220 5.43 -4.44 36.20
CA PHE A 220 6.71 -3.80 35.97
C PHE A 220 7.74 -4.73 35.35
N ASP A 221 7.71 -6.03 35.69
CA ASP A 221 8.63 -7.02 35.13
C ASP A 221 8.37 -7.24 33.64
N ALA A 222 7.10 -7.31 33.23
CA ALA A 222 6.76 -7.36 31.81
C ALA A 222 7.15 -6.07 31.07
N ALA A 223 7.01 -4.90 31.72
CA ALA A 223 7.44 -3.63 31.12
C ALA A 223 8.95 -3.58 30.87
N GLU A 224 9.77 -4.08 31.80
CA GLU A 224 11.23 -4.18 31.63
C GLU A 224 11.61 -5.20 30.55
N ALA A 225 10.91 -6.33 30.48
CA ALA A 225 11.10 -7.29 29.40
C ALA A 225 10.80 -6.66 28.03
N LYS A 226 9.73 -5.86 27.94
CA LYS A 226 9.40 -5.10 26.72
C LYS A 226 10.41 -4.02 26.38
N LEU A 227 11.03 -3.37 27.37
CA LEU A 227 12.14 -2.44 27.14
C LEU A 227 13.35 -3.16 26.54
N ALA A 228 13.73 -4.32 27.08
CA ALA A 228 14.83 -5.11 26.54
C ALA A 228 14.57 -5.55 25.09
N GLU A 229 13.34 -5.99 24.79
CA GLU A 229 12.89 -6.31 23.44
C GLU A 229 12.97 -5.08 22.51
N ALA A 230 12.46 -3.94 22.94
CA ALA A 230 12.49 -2.70 22.16
C ALA A 230 13.92 -2.26 21.84
N ARG A 231 14.84 -2.36 22.81
CA ARG A 231 16.26 -2.02 22.61
C ARG A 231 16.97 -2.99 21.67
N TYR A 232 16.61 -4.28 21.73
CA TYR A 232 17.11 -5.26 20.76
C TYR A 232 16.66 -4.92 19.32
N LEU A 233 15.40 -4.54 19.15
CA LEU A 233 14.83 -4.25 17.83
C LEU A 233 15.21 -2.88 17.27
N PHE A 234 15.31 -1.86 18.11
CA PHE A 234 15.43 -0.46 17.68
C PHE A 234 16.69 0.25 18.16
N GLY A 235 17.51 -0.39 19.01
CA GLY A 235 18.65 0.27 19.68
C GLY A 235 18.21 1.30 20.72
N ASP A 236 19.09 2.26 21.02
CA ASP A 236 18.86 3.30 22.03
C ASP A 236 18.24 4.58 21.42
N LYS A 237 17.09 4.42 20.76
CA LYS A 237 16.32 5.56 20.22
C LYS A 237 15.87 6.53 21.31
N ASP A 238 15.71 7.80 20.93
CA ASP A 238 15.37 8.89 21.84
C ASP A 238 14.07 8.67 22.62
N ASP A 239 13.08 8.02 22.01
CA ASP A 239 11.78 7.69 22.63
C ASP A 239 11.87 6.57 23.68
N LEU A 240 12.93 5.75 23.67
CA LEU A 240 13.18 4.70 24.65
C LEU A 240 14.02 5.18 25.82
N ARG A 241 14.85 6.22 25.64
CA ARG A 241 15.74 6.76 26.69
C ARG A 241 15.07 7.06 28.03
N PRO A 242 13.85 7.64 28.08
CA PRO A 242 13.19 7.92 29.35
C PRO A 242 12.94 6.67 30.20
N PHE A 243 12.88 5.49 29.59
CA PHE A 243 12.62 4.23 30.29
C PHE A 243 13.91 3.53 30.74
N ILE A 244 15.08 3.95 30.24
CA ILE A 244 16.36 3.34 30.58
C ILE A 244 16.79 3.79 31.98
N GLY A 245 16.92 2.83 32.90
CA GLY A 245 17.30 3.12 34.29
C GLY A 245 16.19 3.74 35.14
N LEU A 246 14.95 3.77 34.63
CA LEU A 246 13.78 4.16 35.40
C LEU A 246 13.54 3.13 36.50
N ASP A 247 13.29 3.55 37.75
CA ASP A 247 13.09 2.60 38.83
C ASP A 247 11.92 1.65 38.51
N ARG A 248 12.12 0.37 38.80
CA ARG A 248 11.19 -0.71 38.49
C ARG A 248 9.83 -0.48 39.13
N SER A 249 9.74 0.22 40.26
CA SER A 249 8.47 0.52 40.93
C SER A 249 7.80 1.81 40.48
N THR A 250 8.44 2.59 39.59
CA THR A 250 7.94 3.90 39.18
C THR A 250 6.63 3.78 38.41
N ARG A 251 5.56 4.32 38.99
CA ARG A 251 4.30 4.58 38.28
C ARG A 251 4.44 5.89 37.51
N LEU A 252 4.13 5.85 36.21
CA LEU A 252 4.09 7.04 35.38
C LEU A 252 2.86 7.87 35.77
N GLN A 253 3.07 9.11 36.20
CA GLN A 253 1.97 10.07 36.33
C GLN A 253 1.63 10.57 34.93
N ILE A 254 0.42 10.29 34.48
CA ILE A 254 -0.09 10.70 33.18
C ILE A 254 -0.88 11.97 33.44
N GLN A 255 -0.35 13.10 33.00
CA GLN A 255 -1.05 14.39 32.96
C GLN A 255 -1.87 14.50 31.68
#